data_AF-A0A433QCQ1-F1
#
_entry.id   AF-A0A433QCQ1-F1
#
_cell.length_a   1.000
_cell.length_b   1.000
_cell.length_c   1.000
_cell.angle_alpha   90.00
_cell.angle_beta   90.00
_cell.angle_gamma   90.00
#
_symmetry.space_group_name_H-M   'P 1'
#
loop_
_entity.id
_entity.type
_entity.pdbx_description
1 polymer ?
#
loop_
_entity_poly.entity_id
_entity_poly.type
_entity_poly.pdbx_seq_one_letter_code
_entity_poly.pdbx_strand_id
1 'polypeptide(L)'
;MRSGHVITSQNVVDVLVIGAGPVGLFAAYNLVGQGVSVRIFDMLAEPQQGGRAEGLQTRTVDILASVRVDTARHPQQVLDYLQQRHAG
;
A
#
# COMPACT_ATOMS: atom_id res chain seq x y z
N MET A 1 -18.86 -9.30 28.99
CA MET A 1 -17.58 -8.95 29.61
C MET A 1 -16.56 -8.72 28.49
N ARG A 2 -16.23 -7.48 28.14
CA ARG A 2 -15.10 -7.15 27.25
C ARG A 2 -14.09 -6.39 28.10
N SER A 3 -12.94 -7.02 28.35
CA SER A 3 -11.89 -6.49 29.22
C SER A 3 -11.32 -5.19 28.65
N GLY A 4 -11.11 -4.21 29.54
CA GLY A 4 -10.64 -2.88 29.20
C GLY A 4 -9.25 -2.88 28.57
N HIS A 5 -9.11 -2.09 27.51
CA HIS A 5 -7.81 -1.71 26.96
C HIS A 5 -7.55 -0.27 27.41
N VAL A 6 -6.61 -0.07 28.34
CA VAL A 6 -6.09 1.26 28.64
C VAL A 6 -5.14 1.61 27.50
N ILE A 7 -5.64 2.35 26.52
CA ILE A 7 -4.80 2.92 25.47
C ILE A 7 -4.29 4.26 25.96
N THR A 8 -3.02 4.29 26.38
CA THR A 8 -2.27 5.53 26.54
C THR A 8 -2.08 6.14 25.15
N SER A 9 -2.47 7.40 24.96
CA SER A 9 -2.22 8.15 23.72
C SER A 9 -0.71 8.03 23.37
N GLN A 10 -0.31 7.53 22.20
CA GLN A 10 -0.58 8.15 20.90
C GLN A 10 -0.61 7.17 19.71
N ASN A 11 -1.63 7.36 18.87
CA ASN A 11 -1.85 6.81 17.53
C ASN A 11 -2.19 5.31 17.40
N VAL A 12 -3.37 4.96 17.91
CA VAL A 12 -4.01 3.64 17.70
C VAL A 12 -4.36 3.47 16.23
N VAL A 13 -4.05 2.30 15.69
CA VAL A 13 -4.54 1.83 14.38
C VAL A 13 -5.22 0.48 14.58
N ASP A 14 -6.13 0.13 13.68
CA ASP A 14 -6.83 -1.15 13.69
C ASP A 14 -5.88 -2.31 13.36
N VAL A 15 -4.91 -2.06 12.46
CA VAL A 15 -3.94 -3.06 11.99
C VAL A 15 -2.52 -2.51 11.97
N LEU A 16 -1.59 -3.30 12.50
CA LEU A 16 -0.15 -3.09 12.39
C LEU A 16 0.46 -4.12 11.44
N VAL A 17 1.09 -3.67 10.36
CA VAL A 17 1.79 -4.52 9.39
C VAL A 17 3.29 -4.45 9.65
N ILE A 18 3.95 -5.60 9.80
CA ILE A 18 5.41 -5.69 9.96
C ILE A 18 6.02 -6.20 8.65
N GLY A 19 6.86 -5.38 8.04
CA GLY A 19 7.48 -5.57 6.73
C GLY A 19 6.81 -4.75 5.62
N ALA A 20 7.57 -3.85 5.00
CA ALA A 20 7.21 -3.04 3.83
C ALA A 20 7.68 -3.68 2.50
N GLY A 21 7.77 -5.00 2.45
CA GLY A 21 7.94 -5.75 1.21
C GLY A 21 6.65 -5.80 0.38
N PRO A 22 6.67 -6.43 -0.81
CA PRO A 22 5.51 -6.49 -1.70
C PRO A 22 4.22 -6.99 -1.03
N VAL A 23 4.33 -8.03 -0.19
CA VAL A 23 3.19 -8.62 0.53
C VAL A 23 2.62 -7.64 1.55
N GLY A 24 3.47 -7.03 2.38
CA GLY A 24 3.03 -6.12 3.44
C GLY A 24 2.45 -4.83 2.86
N LEU A 25 3.05 -4.28 1.81
CA LEU A 25 2.52 -3.13 1.09
C LEU A 25 1.17 -3.44 0.42
N PHE A 26 1.04 -4.60 -0.24
CA PHE A 26 -0.24 -5.00 -0.83
C PHE A 26 -1.34 -5.15 0.22
N ALA A 27 -1.04 -5.83 1.34
CA ALA A 27 -1.99 -6.01 2.43
C ALA A 27 -2.43 -4.66 3.03
N ALA A 28 -1.47 -3.78 3.33
CA ALA A 28 -1.76 -2.45 3.87
C ALA A 28 -2.59 -1.62 2.89
N TYR A 29 -2.22 -1.61 1.61
CA TYR A 29 -2.96 -0.90 0.56
C TYR A 29 -4.41 -1.40 0.46
N ASN A 30 -4.61 -2.72 0.44
CA ASN A 30 -5.93 -3.31 0.30
C ASN A 30 -6.83 -2.99 1.52
N LEU A 31 -6.28 -3.07 2.73
CA LEU A 31 -6.98 -2.72 3.97
C LEU A 31 -7.36 -1.23 4.03
N VAL A 32 -6.45 -0.35 3.64
CA VAL A 32 -6.74 1.10 3.52
C VAL A 32 -7.85 1.35 2.50
N GLY A 33 -7.84 0.64 1.36
CA GLY A 33 -8.91 0.69 0.36
C GLY A 33 -10.29 0.27 0.89
N GLN A 34 -10.33 -0.50 1.98
CA GLN A 34 -11.55 -0.91 2.70
C GLN A 34 -11.90 0.01 3.88
N GLY A 35 -11.14 1.08 4.12
CA GLY A 35 -11.37 2.03 5.21
C GLY A 35 -10.79 1.62 6.56
N VAL A 36 -9.91 0.63 6.61
CA VAL A 36 -9.23 0.19 7.84
C VAL A 36 -8.01 1.07 8.12
N SER A 37 -7.82 1.52 9.36
CA SER A 37 -6.61 2.27 9.72
C SER A 37 -5.42 1.33 9.88
N VAL A 38 -4.35 1.59 9.13
CA VAL A 38 -3.17 0.72 9.07
C VAL A 38 -1.90 1.51 9.32
N ARG A 39 -0.95 0.90 10.03
CA ARG A 39 0.43 1.39 10.13
C ARG A 39 1.42 0.30 9.74
N ILE A 40 2.47 0.67 9.01
CA ILE A 40 3.52 -0.26 8.55
C ILE A 40 4.81 0.05 9.31
N PHE A 41 5.51 -0.99 9.76
CA PHE A 41 6.88 -0.91 10.27
C PHE A 41 7.79 -1.78 9.43
N ASP A 42 8.95 -1.26 9.05
CA ASP A 42 10.02 -2.02 8.41
C ASP A 42 11.34 -1.75 9.16
N MET A 43 12.28 -2.69 9.05
CA MET A 43 13.61 -2.54 9.63
C MET A 43 14.47 -1.56 8.82
N LEU A 44 14.21 -1.46 7.51
CA LEU A 44 14.86 -0.53 6.62
C LEU A 44 14.27 0.86 6.81
N ALA A 45 15.14 1.83 7.08
CA ALA A 45 14.75 3.23 7.22
C ALA A 45 14.26 3.84 5.89
N GLU A 46 14.70 3.29 4.77
CA GLU A 46 14.38 3.75 3.43
C GLU A 46 13.99 2.57 2.52
N PRO A 47 13.16 2.82 1.48
CA PRO A 47 12.85 1.80 0.48
C PRO A 47 14.12 1.25 -0.19
N GLN A 48 14.13 -0.05 -0.47
CA GLN A 48 15.22 -0.66 -1.24
C GLN A 48 15.29 -0.03 -2.64
N GLN A 49 16.48 0.44 -3.02
CA GLN A 49 16.76 0.91 -4.36
C GLN A 49 16.94 -0.31 -5.28
N GLY A 50 15.83 -0.72 -5.90
CA GLY A 50 15.77 -1.91 -6.75
C GLY A 50 15.10 -3.10 -6.06
N GLY A 51 14.31 -3.85 -6.83
CA GLY A 51 13.66 -5.08 -6.37
C GLY A 51 14.44 -6.31 -6.83
N ARG A 52 14.38 -7.39 -6.04
CA ARG A 52 14.86 -8.73 -6.44
C ARG A 52 13.80 -9.54 -7.21
N ALA A 53 12.65 -8.93 -7.49
CA ALA A 53 11.55 -9.59 -8.16
C ALA A 53 11.74 -9.46 -9.68
N GLU A 54 11.81 -10.59 -10.37
CA GLU A 54 11.94 -10.66 -11.82
C GLU A 54 10.61 -11.12 -12.44
N GLY A 55 9.70 -10.15 -12.63
CA GLY A 55 8.43 -10.36 -13.33
C GLY A 55 7.23 -10.67 -12.44
N LEU A 56 6.04 -10.47 -13.02
CA LEU A 56 4.74 -10.78 -12.41
C LEU A 56 4.01 -11.80 -13.28
N GLN A 57 3.35 -12.77 -12.65
CA GLN A 57 2.44 -13.66 -13.35
C GLN A 57 1.19 -12.89 -13.79
N THR A 58 0.57 -13.26 -14.92
CA THR A 58 -0.70 -12.67 -15.41
C THR A 58 -1.76 -12.59 -14.31
N ARG A 59 -1.95 -13.68 -13.56
CA ARG A 59 -2.91 -13.71 -12.45
C ARG A 59 -2.58 -12.70 -11.34
N THR A 60 -1.31 -12.45 -11.07
CA THR A 60 -0.89 -11.42 -10.11
C THR A 60 -1.23 -10.03 -10.63
N VAL A 61 -1.04 -9.77 -11.93
CA VAL A 61 -1.44 -8.50 -12.56
C VAL A 61 -2.95 -8.29 -12.44
N ASP A 62 -3.77 -9.31 -12.71
CA ASP A 62 -5.22 -9.23 -12.58
C ASP A 62 -5.65 -8.90 -11.14
N ILE A 63 -5.01 -9.51 -10.15
CA ILE A 63 -5.26 -9.24 -8.72
C ILE A 63 -4.88 -7.80 -8.37
N LEU A 64 -3.73 -7.32 -8.84
CA LEU A 64 -3.30 -5.94 -8.60
C LEU A 64 -4.29 -4.94 -9.23
N ALA A 65 -4.75 -5.19 -10.45
CA ALA A 65 -5.78 -4.38 -11.10
C ALA A 65 -7.11 -4.39 -10.33
N SER A 66 -7.50 -5.54 -9.75
CA SER A 66 -8.74 -5.65 -8.94
C SER A 66 -8.73 -4.75 -7.71
N VAL A 67 -7.54 -4.46 -7.18
CA VAL A 67 -7.35 -3.52 -6.07
C VAL A 67 -6.96 -2.13 -6.56
N ARG A 68 -7.00 -1.83 -7.87
CA ARG A 68 -6.60 -0.54 -8.46
C ARG A 68 -5.11 -0.21 -8.32
N VAL A 69 -4.27 -1.22 -8.14
CA VAL A 69 -2.82 -1.14 -8.34
C VAL A 69 -2.54 -1.49 -9.79
N ASP A 70 -2.46 -0.48 -10.63
CA ASP A 70 -2.21 -0.66 -12.06
C ASP A 70 -0.72 -0.63 -12.36
N THR A 71 -0.22 -1.70 -12.99
CA THR A 71 1.17 -1.84 -13.45
C THR A 71 1.43 -1.11 -14.78
N ALA A 72 0.35 -0.73 -15.48
CA ALA A 72 0.34 -0.30 -16.87
C ALA A 72 -0.10 1.16 -17.06
N ARG A 73 -0.03 2.00 -16.02
CA ARG A 73 0.03 3.43 -16.35
C ARG A 73 1.35 3.64 -17.10
N HIS A 74 1.27 3.75 -18.42
CA HIS A 74 2.35 4.28 -19.24
C HIS A 74 2.89 5.50 -18.49
N PRO A 75 4.21 5.60 -18.24
CA PRO A 75 4.76 6.74 -17.50
C PRO A 75 4.26 8.09 -18.06
N GLN A 76 4.05 8.17 -19.38
CA GLN A 76 3.35 9.27 -20.05
C GLN A 76 1.90 9.50 -19.56
N GLN A 77 1.06 8.47 -19.47
CA GLN A 77 -0.33 8.61 -19.02
C GLN A 77 -0.44 9.03 -17.54
N VAL A 78 0.53 8.66 -16.69
CA VAL A 78 0.61 9.19 -15.31
C VAL A 78 0.85 10.70 -15.34
N LEU A 79 1.82 11.15 -16.15
CA LEU A 79 2.17 12.57 -16.26
C LEU A 79 1.00 13.38 -16.83
N ASP A 80 0.33 12.86 -17.86
CA ASP A 80 -0.85 13.50 -18.45
C ASP A 80 -1.97 13.66 -17.41
N TYR A 81 -2.23 12.61 -16.61
CA TYR A 81 -3.21 12.65 -15.53
C TYR A 81 -2.85 13.68 -14.45
N LEU A 82 -1.58 13.79 -14.06
CA LEU A 82 -1.13 14.78 -13.07
C LEU A 82 -1.21 16.20 -13.62
N GLN A 83 -0.84 16.41 -14.88
CA GLN A 83 -0.93 17.71 -15.55
C GLN A 83 -2.38 18.18 -15.70
N GLN A 84 -3.30 17.26 -16.01
CA GLN A 84 -4.73 17.55 -16.09
C GLN A 84 -5.34 17.91 -14.72
N ARG A 85 -4.81 17.37 -13.62
CA ARG A 85 -5.31 17.63 -12.26
C ARG A 85 -4.91 19.00 -11.70
N HIS A 86 -3.93 19.67 -12.29
CA HIS A 86 -3.50 21.03 -11.89
C HIS A 86 -4.14 22.14 -12.74
N ALA A 87 -5.06 21.80 -13.65
CA ALA A 87 -5.77 22.75 -14.49
C ALA A 87 -7.20 23.08 -13.98
N GLY A 88 -7.52 22.77 -12.73
CA GLY A 88 -8.81 23.05 -12.10
C GLY A 88 -8.68 23.46 -10.64
#